data_AF-A0A961S3N6-F1
#
_entry.id   AF-A0A961S3N6-F1
#
_cell.length_a   1.000
_cell.length_b   1.000
_cell.length_c   1.000
_cell.angle_alpha   90.00
_cell.angle_beta   90.00
_cell.angle_gamma   90.00
#
_symmetry.space_group_name_H-M   'P 1'
#
loop_
_entity.id
_entity.type
_entity.pdbx_description
1 polymer ?
#
loop_
_entity_poly.entity_id
_entity_poly.type
_entity_poly.pdbx_seq_one_letter_code
_entity_poly.pdbx_strand_id
1 'polypeptide(L)'
;IPVPALGPSVLPDVTIAPLVGFDADGFRLGYGGGFFDRTLAAMAQKPLTIGVGYDFQRMASIRPQPYDVPMDVIVTECSVLKP
;
A
#
# COMPACT_ATOMS: atom_id res chain seq x y z
N ILE A 1 2.17 12.28 -12.89
CA ILE A 1 2.54 10.84 -13.04
C ILE A 1 1.94 10.38 -14.36
N PRO A 2 2.71 9.77 -15.27
CA PRO A 2 2.16 9.22 -16.50
C PRO A 2 1.17 8.09 -16.19
N VAL A 3 0.08 8.02 -16.96
CA VAL A 3 -0.93 6.96 -16.88
C VAL A 3 -1.02 6.27 -18.25
N PRO A 4 -1.32 4.95 -18.32
CA PRO A 4 -1.53 4.28 -19.59
C PRO A 4 -2.64 4.98 -20.41
N ALA A 5 -2.33 5.34 -21.66
CA ALA A 5 -3.28 6.03 -22.54
C ALA A 5 -4.26 5.07 -23.24
N LEU A 6 -3.88 3.79 -23.36
CA LEU A 6 -4.61 2.74 -24.06
C LEU A 6 -4.53 1.43 -23.29
N GLY A 7 -5.46 0.53 -23.54
CA GLY A 7 -5.54 -0.80 -22.93
C GLY A 7 -6.82 -1.00 -22.11
N PRO A 8 -7.23 -2.26 -21.87
CA PRO A 8 -8.38 -2.54 -21.04
C PRO A 8 -8.09 -2.24 -19.57
N SER A 9 -9.13 -1.90 -18.81
CA SER A 9 -9.07 -1.98 -17.35
C SER A 9 -8.88 -3.43 -16.92
N VAL A 10 -7.98 -3.66 -15.98
CA VAL A 10 -7.71 -4.98 -15.42
C VAL A 10 -7.97 -4.98 -13.91
N LEU A 11 -8.39 -6.12 -13.38
CA LEU A 11 -8.38 -6.38 -11.95
C LEU A 11 -7.03 -7.03 -11.60
N PRO A 12 -6.17 -6.39 -10.82
CA PRO A 12 -4.89 -6.98 -10.46
C PRO A 12 -5.06 -8.09 -9.43
N ASP A 13 -4.25 -9.13 -9.52
CA ASP A 13 -4.07 -10.12 -8.44
C ASP A 13 -3.09 -9.63 -7.37
N VAL A 14 -2.17 -8.73 -7.75
CA VAL A 14 -1.12 -8.16 -6.90
C VAL A 14 -1.00 -6.67 -7.14
N THR A 15 -0.85 -5.89 -6.07
CA THR A 15 -0.61 -4.45 -6.12
C THR A 15 0.67 -4.09 -5.38
N ILE A 16 1.41 -3.12 -5.93
CA ILE A 16 2.62 -2.57 -5.32
C ILE A 16 2.33 -1.11 -4.94
N ALA A 17 2.38 -0.81 -3.65
CA ALA A 17 2.13 0.52 -3.11
C ALA A 17 3.45 1.14 -2.60
N PRO A 18 3.83 2.33 -3.09
CA PRO A 18 4.98 3.04 -2.54
C PRO A 18 4.69 3.55 -1.13
N LEU A 19 5.71 3.59 -0.29
CA LEU A 19 5.61 4.05 1.09
C LEU A 19 6.14 5.49 1.21
N VAL A 20 5.46 6.32 1.99
CA VAL A 20 6.06 7.54 2.59
C VAL A 20 6.48 7.25 4.03
N GLY A 21 5.67 6.46 4.73
CA GLY A 21 5.95 5.88 6.04
C GLY A 21 5.19 4.57 6.21
N PHE A 22 5.55 3.74 7.18
CA PHE A 22 4.79 2.55 7.53
C PHE A 22 5.01 2.15 8.98
N ASP A 23 4.07 1.39 9.55
CA ASP A 23 4.20 0.85 10.91
C ASP A 23 4.25 -0.69 10.94
N ALA A 24 4.42 -1.23 12.14
CA ALA A 24 4.56 -2.67 12.37
C ALA A 24 3.26 -3.45 12.06
N ASP A 25 2.12 -2.78 12.08
CA ASP A 25 0.80 -3.36 11.81
C ASP A 25 0.48 -3.39 10.30
N GLY A 26 1.44 -2.98 9.45
CA GLY A 26 1.32 -3.02 8.00
C GLY A 26 0.56 -1.82 7.41
N PHE A 27 0.21 -0.81 8.21
CA PHE A 27 -0.37 0.40 7.67
C PHE A 27 0.71 1.27 7.03
N ARG A 28 0.35 1.91 5.92
CA ARG A 28 1.24 2.82 5.18
C ARG A 28 0.72 4.24 5.24
N LEU A 29 1.65 5.19 5.32
CA LEU A 29 1.40 6.58 5.00
C LEU A 29 1.67 6.78 3.50
N GLY A 30 0.67 7.26 2.76
CA GLY A 30 0.81 7.69 1.37
C GLY A 30 0.95 9.21 1.22
N TYR A 31 0.84 9.72 0.00
CA TYR A 31 0.90 11.16 -0.30
C TYR A 31 -0.39 11.95 0.02
N GLY A 32 -1.34 11.36 0.76
CA GLY A 32 -2.56 12.04 1.23
C GLY A 32 -3.78 12.01 0.29
N GLY A 33 -3.66 11.48 -0.93
CA GLY A 33 -4.79 11.43 -1.88
C GLY A 33 -5.80 10.29 -1.67
N GLY A 34 -5.50 9.33 -0.77
CA GLY A 34 -6.37 8.18 -0.47
C GLY A 34 -6.70 7.27 -1.66
N PHE A 35 -5.92 7.32 -2.74
CA PHE A 35 -6.21 6.56 -3.97
C PHE A 35 -6.18 5.05 -3.74
N PHE A 36 -5.12 4.54 -3.12
CA PHE A 36 -4.97 3.12 -2.84
C PHE A 36 -6.05 2.62 -1.88
N ASP A 37 -6.33 3.33 -0.79
CA ASP A 37 -7.30 2.88 0.22
C ASP A 37 -8.72 2.80 -0.37
N ARG A 38 -9.13 3.85 -1.09
CA ARG A 38 -10.43 3.85 -1.78
C ARG A 38 -10.51 2.79 -2.88
N THR A 39 -9.43 2.59 -3.65
CA THR A 39 -9.42 1.57 -4.70
C THR A 39 -9.49 0.17 -4.10
N LEU A 40 -8.65 -0.15 -3.11
CA LEU A 40 -8.63 -1.46 -2.46
C LEU A 40 -9.95 -1.78 -1.76
N ALA A 41 -10.55 -0.80 -1.07
CA ALA A 41 -11.84 -0.97 -0.42
C ALA A 41 -13.00 -1.19 -1.40
N ALA A 42 -12.90 -0.70 -2.63
CA ALA A 42 -13.91 -0.87 -3.67
C ALA A 42 -13.76 -2.17 -4.49
N MET A 43 -12.67 -2.91 -4.32
CA MET A 43 -12.45 -4.15 -5.06
C MET A 43 -13.26 -5.29 -4.45
N ALA A 44 -13.98 -6.04 -5.31
CA ALA A 44 -14.75 -7.21 -4.88
C ALA A 44 -13.87 -8.32 -4.28
N GLN A 45 -12.64 -8.44 -4.77
CA GLN A 45 -11.61 -9.32 -4.24
C GLN A 45 -10.36 -8.47 -3.93
N LYS A 46 -9.92 -8.48 -2.68
CA LYS A 46 -8.68 -7.80 -2.27
C LYS A 46 -7.49 -8.51 -2.94
N PRO A 47 -6.66 -7.81 -3.73
CA PRO A 47 -5.42 -8.38 -4.27
C PRO A 47 -4.40 -8.58 -3.16
N LEU A 48 -3.32 -9.32 -3.43
CA LEU A 48 -2.15 -9.27 -2.58
C LEU A 48 -1.58 -7.84 -2.61
N THR A 49 -1.50 -7.20 -1.45
CA THR A 49 -1.02 -5.82 -1.30
C THR A 49 0.39 -5.80 -0.75
N ILE A 50 1.34 -5.29 -1.55
CA ILE A 50 2.75 -5.23 -1.20
C ILE A 50 3.18 -3.76 -1.08
N GLY A 51 3.50 -3.33 0.13
CA GLY A 51 4.18 -2.06 0.37
C GLY A 51 5.66 -2.18 0.02
N VAL A 52 6.20 -1.23 -0.75
CA VAL A 52 7.63 -1.19 -1.09
C VAL A 52 8.20 0.19 -0.75
N GLY A 53 9.27 0.20 0.04
CA GLY A 53 9.97 1.42 0.44
C GLY A 53 11.29 1.09 1.13
N TYR A 54 11.80 2.04 1.89
CA TYR A 54 13.04 1.91 2.63
C TYR A 54 12.78 1.77 4.13
N ASP A 55 13.68 1.08 4.84
CA ASP A 55 13.50 0.82 6.27
C ASP A 55 13.52 2.10 7.12
N PHE A 56 14.18 3.18 6.67
CA PHE A 56 14.14 4.48 7.35
C PHE A 56 12.74 5.10 7.42
N GLN A 57 11.81 4.61 6.58
CA GLN A 57 10.41 5.07 6.55
C GLN A 57 9.56 4.38 7.62
N ARG A 58 10.13 3.45 8.39
CA ARG A 58 9.45 2.79 9.50
C ARG A 58 9.15 3.81 10.61
N MET A 59 7.93 3.77 11.11
CA MET A 59 7.41 4.64 12.16
C MET A 59 6.87 3.79 13.30
N ALA A 60 6.82 4.35 14.52
CA ALA A 60 6.18 3.69 15.65
C ALA A 60 4.67 3.51 15.43
N SER A 61 4.03 4.46 14.75
CA SER A 61 2.64 4.38 14.30
C SER A 61 2.40 5.43 13.21
N ILE A 62 1.60 5.09 12.20
CA ILE A 62 1.13 6.07 11.21
C ILE A 62 -0.16 6.78 11.66
N ARG A 63 -0.69 6.45 12.85
CA ARG A 63 -2.01 6.87 13.36
C ARG A 63 -3.13 6.52 12.37
N PRO A 64 -3.32 5.21 12.09
CA PRO A 64 -4.23 4.74 11.05
C PRO A 64 -5.65 5.24 11.30
N GLN A 65 -6.35 5.52 10.21
CA GLN A 65 -7.73 5.95 10.18
C GLN A 65 -8.65 4.75 9.85
N PRO A 66 -9.95 4.82 10.18
CA PRO A 66 -10.87 3.70 9.97
C PRO A 66 -11.00 3.20 8.51
N TYR A 67 -10.60 4.03 7.55
CA TYR A 67 -10.64 3.73 6.13
C TYR A 67 -9.31 3.27 5.55
N ASP A 68 -8.23 3.25 6.35
CA ASP A 68 -6.93 2.80 5.89
C ASP A 68 -6.92 1.28 5.74
N VAL A 69 -6.38 0.79 4.62
CA VAL A 69 -6.27 -0.64 4.34
C VAL A 69 -4.83 -1.09 4.60
N PRO A 70 -4.58 -2.02 5.53
CA PRO A 70 -3.22 -2.51 5.79
C PRO A 70 -2.70 -3.35 4.63
N MET A 71 -1.39 -3.29 4.42
CA MET A 71 -0.66 -4.11 3.46
C MET A 71 -0.49 -5.53 4.00
N ASP A 72 -0.58 -6.52 3.11
CA ASP A 72 -0.35 -7.92 3.47
C ASP A 72 1.15 -8.20 3.68
N VAL A 73 2.00 -7.47 2.95
CA VAL A 73 3.46 -7.56 3.06
C VAL A 73 4.07 -6.17 2.89
N ILE A 74 5.11 -5.86 3.66
CA ILE A 74 5.96 -4.70 3.42
C ILE A 74 7.39 -5.16 3.17
N VAL A 75 7.99 -4.73 2.06
CA VAL A 75 9.35 -5.05 1.67
C VAL A 75 10.21 -3.80 1.74
N THR A 76 11.31 -3.90 2.48
CA THR A 76 12.38 -2.91 2.53
C THR A 76 13.70 -3.52 2.09
N GLU A 77 14.73 -2.69 1.92
CA GLU A 77 16.09 -3.14 1.65
C GLU A 77 16.70 -3.96 2.79
N CYS A 78 16.14 -3.86 4.00
CA CYS A 78 16.62 -4.55 5.20
C CYS A 78 15.79 -5.79 5.58
N SER A 79 14.49 -5.83 5.26
CA SER A 79 13.60 -6.87 5.78
C SER A 79 12.31 -7.05 4.97
N VAL A 80 11.62 -8.16 5.24
CA VAL A 80 10.24 -8.39 4.80
C VAL A 80 9.35 -8.49 6.03
N LEU A 81 8.45 -7.53 6.20
CA LEU A 81 7.42 -7.53 7.23
C LEU A 81 6.17 -8.26 6.71
N LYS A 82 5.69 -9.22 7.51
CA LYS A 82 4.40 -9.89 7.34
C LYS A 82 3.61 -9.65 8.63
N PRO A 83 2.71 -8.66 8.65
CA PRO A 83 1.88 -8.33 9.81
C PRO A 83 1.02 -9.51 10.28
#